data_AF-A0A9W9SDQ8-F1
#
_entry.id   AF-A0A9W9SDQ8-F1
#
_cell.length_a   1.000
_cell.length_b   1.000
_cell.length_c   1.000
_cell.angle_alpha   90.00
_cell.angle_beta   90.00
_cell.angle_gamma   90.00
#
_symmetry.space_group_name_H-M   'P 1'
#
loop_
_entity.id
_entity.type
_entity.pdbx_description
1 polymer ?
#
loop_
_entity_poly.entity_id
_entity_poly.type
_entity_poly.pdbx_seq_one_letter_code
_entity_poly.pdbx_strand_id
1 'polypeptide(L)'
;MQIAYALGYSFAGWLGYACSFMSETSQYAQFAWRFPLAFQCVFPGIFLCGQNFIPLSPRWLLSQRREEEAFQIMCKLHESSDDLNNVRAREEFFLTKKQYEIDSNLPNRWHDLFRTAPNRKRALIGAILMFGNQLLGVYVIGNYGVLIYAQLGQDGSIPLLLNAIWTTITLFGNTWTAFYVDKYGRRTLILIGAIGTFCTCICLCALSAVYLDTTNKAGLKATVFFCFLYIFWWCFFLDATQYVYVSEIFPSHLRSAGVAFSLASFYLASEVTLSVAPIAMDSIGWKFYLVLICPSFFFIIFLFMYLPETKGRTLEEIGTLFGDKNVANQWYGLAEEEKNVIYDQAVSDEKGDAVTAGHTENIEDIGVEESA
;
A
#
# COMPACT_ATOMS: atom_id res chain seq x y z
N MET A 1 3.29 7.21 -3.70
CA MET A 1 4.23 6.41 -2.89
C MET A 1 5.06 5.45 -3.72
N GLN A 2 4.46 4.51 -4.47
CA GLN A 2 5.24 3.47 -5.17
C GLN A 2 6.15 3.93 -6.29
N ILE A 3 5.80 5.03 -6.98
CA ILE A 3 6.71 5.63 -7.97
C ILE A 3 8.02 6.10 -7.32
N ALA A 4 7.96 6.68 -6.11
CA ALA A 4 9.15 7.13 -5.39
C ALA A 4 9.99 5.95 -4.89
N TYR A 5 9.34 4.87 -4.41
CA TYR A 5 10.02 3.63 -4.06
C TYR A 5 10.75 3.03 -5.28
N ALA A 6 10.07 2.91 -6.42
CA ALA A 6 10.66 2.39 -7.66
C ALA A 6 11.80 3.27 -8.20
N LEU A 7 11.70 4.59 -8.04
CA LEU A 7 12.76 5.53 -8.39
C LEU A 7 14.01 5.32 -7.52
N GLY A 8 13.85 5.20 -6.20
CA GLY A 8 14.95 4.90 -5.29
C GLY A 8 15.59 3.53 -5.58
N TYR A 9 14.75 2.53 -5.87
CA TYR A 9 15.21 1.19 -6.21
C TYR A 9 15.99 1.15 -7.55
N SER A 10 15.50 1.87 -8.57
CA SER A 10 16.22 2.04 -9.83
C SER A 10 17.56 2.76 -9.63
N PHE A 11 17.57 3.84 -8.85
CA PHE A 11 18.79 4.57 -8.54
C PHE A 11 19.83 3.68 -7.84
N ALA A 12 19.41 2.84 -6.89
CA ALA A 12 20.28 1.87 -6.23
C ALA A 12 20.88 0.84 -7.21
N GLY A 13 20.08 0.31 -8.14
CA GLY A 13 20.53 -0.62 -9.18
C GLY A 13 21.61 -0.01 -10.08
N TRP A 14 21.37 1.21 -10.57
CA TRP A 14 22.33 1.94 -11.41
C TRP A 14 23.59 2.35 -10.66
N LEU A 15 23.47 2.73 -9.38
CA LEU A 15 24.62 3.06 -8.54
C LEU A 15 25.51 1.83 -8.31
N GLY A 16 24.91 0.66 -8.08
CA GLY A 16 25.63 -0.62 -7.97
C GLY A 16 26.35 -0.96 -9.27
N TYR A 17 25.69 -0.80 -10.43
CA TYR A 17 26.32 -1.00 -11.73
C TYR A 17 27.49 -0.03 -11.98
N ALA A 18 27.31 1.27 -11.70
CA ALA A 18 28.37 2.26 -11.84
C ALA A 18 29.59 1.93 -10.97
N CYS A 19 29.36 1.45 -9.74
CA CYS A 19 30.44 1.07 -8.83
C CYS A 19 31.16 -0.21 -9.25
N SER A 20 30.53 -1.07 -10.05
CA SER A 20 31.15 -2.31 -10.55
C SER A 20 32.29 -2.09 -11.55
N PHE A 21 32.38 -0.89 -12.16
CA PHE A 21 33.50 -0.53 -13.02
C PHE A 21 34.78 -0.17 -12.24
N MET A 22 34.69 0.00 -10.92
CA MET A 22 35.87 0.17 -10.09
C MET A 22 36.55 -1.19 -9.89
N SER A 23 37.74 -1.34 -10.48
CA SER A 23 38.48 -2.60 -10.46
C SER A 23 38.78 -3.08 -9.03
N GLU A 24 38.55 -4.36 -8.77
CA GLU A 24 38.84 -5.07 -7.52
C GLU A 24 40.32 -4.98 -7.10
N THR A 25 41.22 -4.81 -8.08
CA THR A 25 42.68 -4.67 -7.87
C THR A 25 43.09 -3.24 -7.52
N SER A 26 42.18 -2.26 -7.64
CA SER A 26 42.51 -0.87 -7.30
C SER A 26 42.42 -0.63 -5.80
N GLN A 27 43.17 0.35 -5.31
CA GLN A 27 43.07 0.87 -3.94
C GLN A 27 41.64 1.31 -3.53
N TYR A 28 40.73 1.44 -4.49
CA TYR A 28 39.35 1.89 -4.30
C TYR A 28 38.33 0.73 -4.23
N ALA A 29 38.77 -0.53 -4.18
CA ALA A 29 37.85 -1.68 -4.05
C ALA A 29 36.92 -1.56 -2.81
N GLN A 30 37.43 -1.01 -1.70
CA GLN A 30 36.62 -0.72 -0.52
C GLN A 30 35.61 0.40 -0.72
N PHE A 31 35.87 1.34 -1.63
CA PHE A 31 34.93 2.42 -1.94
C PHE A 31 33.74 1.91 -2.74
N ALA A 32 33.92 0.93 -3.63
CA ALA A 32 32.89 0.41 -4.52
C ALA A 32 31.63 -0.11 -3.80
N TRP A 33 31.77 -0.77 -2.65
CA TRP A 33 30.62 -1.25 -1.88
C TRP A 33 30.19 -0.27 -0.76
N ARG A 34 31.12 0.52 -0.20
CA ARG A 34 30.81 1.48 0.87
C ARG A 34 30.06 2.70 0.36
N PHE A 35 30.39 3.19 -0.83
CA PHE A 35 29.79 4.41 -1.38
C PHE A 35 28.28 4.25 -1.62
N PRO A 36 27.78 3.18 -2.27
CA PRO A 36 26.34 2.97 -2.41
C PRO A 36 25.58 2.90 -1.08
N LEU A 37 26.20 2.34 -0.03
CA LEU A 37 25.62 2.29 1.31
C LEU A 37 25.61 3.67 1.97
N ALA A 38 26.70 4.42 1.89
CA ALA A 38 26.81 5.76 2.47
C ALA A 38 25.90 6.78 1.75
N PHE A 39 25.77 6.65 0.43
CA PHE A 39 24.95 7.56 -0.38
C PHE A 39 23.47 7.47 -0.02
N GLN A 40 22.98 6.31 0.44
CA GLN A 40 21.61 6.17 0.91
C GLN A 40 21.28 7.09 2.09
N CYS A 41 22.28 7.52 2.88
CA CYS A 41 22.09 8.47 3.98
C CYS A 41 21.82 9.91 3.52
N VAL A 42 22.08 10.24 2.24
CA VAL A 42 21.86 11.59 1.70
C VAL A 42 20.38 11.96 1.73
N PHE A 43 19.49 11.04 1.31
CA PHE A 43 18.04 11.30 1.27
C PHE A 43 17.40 11.54 2.66
N PRO A 44 17.61 10.68 3.69
CA PRO A 44 17.14 10.98 5.03
C PRO A 44 17.83 12.22 5.62
N GLY A 45 19.09 12.51 5.25
CA GLY A 45 19.76 13.76 5.62
C GLY A 45 19.06 15.00 5.08
N ILE A 46 18.68 14.99 3.79
CA ILE A 46 17.88 16.06 3.18
C ILE A 46 16.53 16.20 3.90
N PHE A 47 15.87 15.08 4.20
CA PHE A 47 14.60 15.10 4.94
C PHE A 47 14.75 15.69 6.35
N LEU A 48 15.78 15.31 7.11
CA LEU A 48 16.05 15.83 8.45
C LEU A 48 16.34 17.34 8.45
N CYS A 49 17.07 17.83 7.44
CA CYS A 49 17.29 19.26 7.25
C CYS A 49 16.00 19.99 6.83
N GLY A 50 15.14 19.33 6.05
CA GLY A 50 13.91 19.88 5.49
C GLY A 50 12.68 19.81 6.41
N GLN A 51 12.69 18.98 7.46
CA GLN A 51 11.50 18.71 8.27
C GLN A 51 10.91 19.96 8.93
N ASN A 52 11.74 20.95 9.27
CA ASN A 52 11.30 22.20 9.90
C ASN A 52 10.44 23.07 8.96
N PHE A 53 10.49 22.81 7.64
CA PHE A 53 9.68 23.52 6.64
C PHE A 53 8.36 22.82 6.32
N ILE A 54 8.19 21.56 6.77
CA ILE A 54 6.99 20.77 6.49
C ILE A 54 5.95 21.09 7.58
N PRO A 55 4.75 21.58 7.22
CA PRO A 55 3.71 21.85 8.20
C PRO A 55 3.26 20.54 8.88
N LEU A 56 2.91 20.63 10.16
CA LEU A 56 2.35 19.51 10.90
C LEU A 56 0.98 19.11 10.33
N SER A 57 0.65 17.82 10.43
CA SER A 57 -0.65 17.32 9.96
C SER A 57 -1.79 17.99 10.75
N PRO A 58 -2.79 18.61 10.09
CA PRO A 58 -3.95 19.19 10.75
C PRO A 58 -4.69 18.19 11.65
N ARG A 59 -4.79 16.92 11.23
CA ARG A 59 -5.40 15.85 12.04
C ARG A 59 -4.65 15.58 13.34
N TRP A 60 -3.32 15.62 13.30
CA TRP A 60 -2.50 15.47 14.51
C TRP A 60 -2.68 16.68 15.44
N LEU A 61 -2.73 17.89 14.90
CA LEU A 61 -2.98 19.10 15.70
C LEU A 61 -4.36 19.07 16.38
N LEU A 62 -5.41 18.62 15.69
CA LEU A 62 -6.73 18.38 16.29
C LEU A 62 -6.65 17.39 17.45
N SER A 63 -5.85 16.32 17.32
CA SER A 63 -5.63 15.37 18.42
C SER A 63 -4.93 15.94 19.65
N GLN A 64 -4.14 17.00 19.45
CA GLN A 64 -3.48 17.76 20.52
C GLN A 64 -4.33 18.95 20.99
N ARG A 65 -5.61 19.04 20.58
CA ARG A 65 -6.52 20.16 20.87
C ARG A 65 -6.02 21.53 20.37
N ARG A 66 -5.18 21.55 19.34
CA ARG A 66 -4.62 22.77 18.70
C ARG A 66 -5.43 23.13 17.45
N GLU A 67 -6.69 23.49 17.64
CA GLU A 67 -7.64 23.71 16.52
C GLU A 67 -7.30 24.94 15.68
N GLU A 68 -6.93 26.05 16.31
CA GLU A 68 -6.60 27.30 15.60
C GLU A 68 -5.39 27.13 14.67
N GLU A 69 -4.36 26.44 15.14
CA GLU A 69 -3.19 26.13 14.32
C GLU A 69 -3.52 25.18 13.18
N ALA A 70 -4.38 24.19 13.44
CA ALA A 70 -4.86 23.28 12.40
C ALA A 70 -5.63 24.03 11.30
N PHE A 71 -6.44 25.02 11.68
CA PHE A 71 -7.16 25.88 10.73
C PHE A 71 -6.21 26.79 9.94
N GLN A 72 -5.23 27.41 10.60
CA GLN A 72 -4.23 28.24 9.92
C GLN A 72 -3.40 27.45 8.88
N ILE A 73 -2.99 26.22 9.22
CA ILE A 73 -2.31 25.34 8.28
C ILE A 73 -3.23 24.97 7.12
N MET A 74 -4.52 24.73 7.38
CA MET A 74 -5.50 24.43 6.33
C MET A 74 -5.67 25.60 5.34
N CYS A 75 -5.75 26.83 5.86
CA CYS A 75 -5.78 28.05 5.05
C CYS A 75 -4.52 28.18 4.20
N LYS A 76 -3.33 27.93 4.78
CA LYS A 76 -2.06 27.98 4.05
C LYS A 76 -1.96 26.90 2.96
N LEU A 77 -2.57 25.74 3.17
CA LEU A 77 -2.57 24.65 2.19
C LEU A 77 -3.53 24.91 1.02
N HIS A 78 -4.60 25.67 1.26
CA HIS A 78 -5.63 26.05 0.29
C HIS A 78 -5.48 27.47 -0.24
N GLU A 79 -4.34 28.10 0.02
CA GLU A 79 -4.06 29.47 -0.40
C GLU A 79 -4.11 29.54 -1.93
N SER A 80 -5.17 30.15 -2.46
CA SER A 80 -5.43 30.29 -3.89
C SER A 80 -5.84 31.71 -4.19
N SER A 81 -5.38 32.24 -5.33
CA SER A 81 -5.74 33.59 -5.79
C SER A 81 -7.24 33.80 -6.03
N ASP A 82 -8.01 32.71 -6.16
CA ASP A 82 -9.45 32.72 -6.42
C ASP A 82 -10.33 32.66 -5.14
N ASP A 83 -9.76 32.32 -3.96
CA ASP A 83 -10.53 32.12 -2.72
C ASP A 83 -10.05 33.06 -1.61
N LEU A 84 -10.37 34.36 -1.76
CA LEU A 84 -9.97 35.41 -0.81
C LEU A 84 -10.52 35.20 0.61
N ASN A 85 -11.60 34.44 0.75
CA ASN A 85 -12.30 34.20 2.02
C ASN A 85 -11.95 32.84 2.65
N ASN A 86 -11.06 32.06 2.03
CA ASN A 86 -10.69 30.72 2.48
C ASN A 86 -11.93 29.82 2.69
N VAL A 87 -12.94 29.93 1.82
CA VAL A 87 -14.21 29.20 1.98
C VAL A 87 -13.96 27.70 1.89
N ARG A 88 -13.16 27.27 0.92
CA ARG A 88 -12.78 25.84 0.77
C ARG A 88 -11.98 25.32 1.95
N ALA A 89 -11.08 26.14 2.50
CA ALA A 89 -10.28 25.74 3.66
C ALA A 89 -11.15 25.56 4.91
N ARG A 90 -12.18 26.41 5.10
CA ARG A 90 -13.16 26.28 6.18
C ARG A 90 -14.03 25.03 6.04
N GLU A 91 -14.51 24.76 4.83
CA GLU A 91 -15.29 23.55 4.54
C GLU A 91 -14.48 22.28 4.81
N GLU A 92 -13.25 22.17 4.29
CA GLU A 92 -12.38 21.03 4.55
C GLU A 92 -11.98 20.89 6.03
N PHE A 93 -11.74 22.01 6.71
CA PHE A 93 -11.43 22.00 8.14
C PHE A 93 -12.61 21.47 8.96
N PHE A 94 -13.83 21.93 8.66
CA PHE A 94 -15.04 21.44 9.31
C PHE A 94 -15.24 19.94 9.09
N LEU A 95 -15.10 19.46 7.85
CA LEU A 95 -15.19 18.04 7.52
C LEU A 95 -14.12 17.22 8.26
N THR A 96 -12.89 17.72 8.31
CA THR A 96 -11.79 17.06 9.01
C THR A 96 -12.04 16.99 10.52
N LYS A 97 -12.57 18.05 11.12
CA LYS A 97 -12.93 18.10 12.54
C LYS A 97 -14.05 17.11 12.86
N LYS A 98 -15.13 17.11 12.08
CA LYS A 98 -16.24 16.14 12.24
C LYS A 98 -15.79 14.70 12.09
N GLN A 99 -14.94 14.41 11.09
CA GLN A 99 -14.37 13.07 10.92
C GLN A 99 -13.50 12.67 12.12
N TYR A 100 -12.69 13.60 12.64
CA TYR A 100 -11.88 13.35 13.82
C TYR A 100 -12.72 13.07 15.07
N GLU A 101 -13.81 13.82 15.29
CA GLU A 101 -14.74 13.58 16.41
C GLU A 101 -15.34 12.17 16.33
N ILE A 102 -15.82 11.76 15.14
CA ILE A 102 -16.34 10.41 14.89
C ILE A 102 -15.26 9.35 15.16
N ASP A 103 -14.07 9.51 14.58
CA ASP A 103 -12.97 8.55 14.72
C ASP A 103 -12.45 8.46 16.16
N SER A 104 -12.49 9.57 16.92
CA SER A 104 -12.04 9.62 18.33
C SER A 104 -12.98 8.88 19.29
N ASN A 105 -14.27 8.79 18.94
CA ASN A 105 -15.27 8.06 19.69
C ASN A 105 -15.32 6.57 19.36
N LEU A 106 -14.69 6.17 18.24
CA LEU A 106 -14.59 4.76 17.86
C LEU A 106 -13.43 4.08 18.62
N PRO A 107 -13.63 2.82 19.07
CA PRO A 107 -12.57 2.08 19.74
C PRO A 107 -11.43 1.82 18.74
N ASN A 108 -10.28 2.46 18.99
CA ASN A 108 -9.10 2.43 18.12
C ASN A 108 -7.98 1.58 18.73
N ARG A 109 -8.30 0.40 19.26
CA ARG A 109 -7.27 -0.54 19.75
C ARG A 109 -6.94 -1.51 18.64
N TRP A 110 -5.66 -1.89 18.55
CA TRP A 110 -5.19 -2.88 17.57
C TRP A 110 -5.97 -4.22 17.66
N HIS A 111 -6.45 -4.58 18.86
CA HIS A 111 -7.28 -5.76 19.08
C HIS A 111 -8.68 -5.68 18.46
N ASP A 112 -9.23 -4.47 18.22
CA ASP A 112 -10.56 -4.30 17.62
C ASP A 112 -10.59 -4.75 16.14
N LEU A 113 -9.42 -4.86 15.50
CA LEU A 113 -9.23 -5.48 14.20
C LEU A 113 -9.70 -6.95 14.18
N PHE A 114 -9.55 -7.68 15.28
CA PHE A 114 -9.90 -9.10 15.37
C PHE A 114 -11.24 -9.37 16.08
N ARG A 115 -11.92 -8.31 16.53
CA ARG A 115 -13.09 -8.43 17.39
C ARG A 115 -14.34 -8.90 16.64
N THR A 116 -14.64 -8.30 15.48
CA THR A 116 -15.83 -8.64 14.69
C THR A 116 -15.51 -9.63 13.57
N ALA A 117 -16.49 -10.46 13.17
CA ALA A 117 -16.30 -11.42 12.08
C ALA A 117 -15.93 -10.75 10.73
N PRO A 118 -16.54 -9.62 10.33
CA PRO A 118 -16.13 -8.90 9.12
C PRO A 118 -14.70 -8.36 9.20
N ASN A 119 -14.29 -7.79 10.34
CA ASN A 119 -12.93 -7.25 10.49
C ASN A 119 -11.88 -8.36 10.48
N ARG A 120 -12.17 -9.52 11.10
CA ARG A 120 -11.30 -10.72 10.96
C ARG A 120 -11.17 -11.16 9.51
N LYS A 121 -12.27 -11.17 8.75
CA LYS A 121 -12.24 -11.54 7.32
C LYS A 121 -11.38 -10.56 6.51
N ARG A 122 -11.48 -9.25 6.76
CA ARG A 122 -10.62 -8.23 6.15
C ARG A 122 -9.16 -8.42 6.51
N ALA A 123 -8.86 -8.59 7.79
CA ALA A 123 -7.49 -8.79 8.28
C ALA A 123 -6.87 -10.04 7.67
N LEU A 124 -7.63 -11.14 7.57
CA LEU A 124 -7.18 -12.38 6.94
C LEU A 124 -6.95 -12.22 5.44
N ILE A 125 -7.86 -11.57 4.71
CA ILE A 125 -7.69 -11.32 3.26
C ILE A 125 -6.49 -10.41 3.00
N GLY A 126 -6.32 -9.33 3.77
CA GLY A 126 -5.17 -8.43 3.66
C GLY A 126 -3.85 -9.13 3.97
N ALA A 127 -3.80 -9.94 5.03
CA ALA A 127 -2.63 -10.72 5.41
C ALA A 127 -2.28 -11.80 4.38
N ILE A 128 -3.26 -12.58 3.91
CA ILE A 128 -3.03 -13.62 2.89
C ILE A 128 -2.64 -12.99 1.55
N LEU A 129 -3.25 -11.87 1.15
CA LEU A 129 -2.86 -11.15 -0.07
C LEU A 129 -1.37 -10.75 -0.01
N MET A 130 -0.97 -10.09 1.07
CA MET A 130 0.40 -9.61 1.26
C MET A 130 1.41 -10.75 1.44
N PHE A 131 1.08 -11.78 2.21
CA PHE A 131 1.91 -12.96 2.42
C PHE A 131 2.05 -13.77 1.12
N GLY A 132 0.94 -14.04 0.45
CA GLY A 132 0.90 -14.83 -0.78
C GLY A 132 1.58 -14.15 -1.96
N ASN A 133 1.56 -12.82 -2.02
CA ASN A 133 2.33 -12.07 -3.00
C ASN A 133 3.85 -12.32 -2.88
N GLN A 134 4.36 -12.59 -1.69
CA GLN A 134 5.77 -12.98 -1.50
C GLN A 134 6.06 -14.38 -2.04
N LEU A 135 5.10 -15.30 -1.93
CA LEU A 135 5.21 -16.66 -2.46
C LEU A 135 5.28 -16.72 -3.99
N LEU A 136 4.81 -15.67 -4.68
CA LEU A 136 5.02 -15.52 -6.13
C LEU A 136 6.51 -15.38 -6.50
N GLY A 137 7.40 -15.12 -5.53
CA GLY A 137 8.84 -15.19 -5.71
C GLY A 137 9.54 -13.89 -6.12
N VAL A 138 8.86 -12.74 -6.07
CA VAL A 138 9.42 -11.48 -6.58
C VAL A 138 10.71 -11.09 -5.87
N TYR A 139 10.74 -11.27 -4.54
CA TYR A 139 11.89 -10.86 -3.73
C TYR A 139 13.08 -11.78 -3.97
N VAL A 140 12.84 -13.05 -4.28
CA VAL A 140 13.91 -13.99 -4.64
C VAL A 140 14.50 -13.61 -5.98
N ILE A 141 13.67 -13.41 -6.99
CA ILE A 141 14.12 -13.03 -8.34
C ILE A 141 14.79 -11.65 -8.32
N GLY A 142 14.29 -10.71 -7.51
CA GLY A 142 14.86 -9.37 -7.40
C GLY A 142 16.18 -9.31 -6.63
N ASN A 143 16.29 -9.98 -5.48
CA ASN A 143 17.51 -9.92 -4.65
C ASN A 143 18.60 -10.87 -5.15
N TYR A 144 18.23 -12.05 -5.64
CA TYR A 144 19.17 -13.03 -6.19
C TYR A 144 19.26 -12.95 -7.72
N GLY A 145 18.71 -11.91 -8.34
CA GLY A 145 18.72 -11.73 -9.80
C GLY A 145 20.12 -11.77 -10.40
N VAL A 146 21.09 -11.10 -9.77
CA VAL A 146 22.50 -11.13 -10.20
C VAL A 146 23.07 -12.56 -10.18
N LEU A 147 22.78 -13.32 -9.13
CA LEU A 147 23.22 -14.71 -9.00
C LEU A 147 22.54 -15.60 -10.06
N ILE A 148 21.24 -15.42 -10.28
CA ILE A 148 20.48 -16.14 -11.31
C ILE A 148 21.04 -15.84 -12.70
N TYR A 149 21.30 -14.57 -13.03
CA TYR A 149 21.87 -14.19 -14.33
C TYR A 149 23.29 -14.75 -14.51
N ALA A 150 24.10 -14.77 -13.45
CA ALA A 150 25.43 -15.38 -13.48
C ALA A 150 25.35 -16.89 -13.74
N GLN A 151 24.44 -17.60 -13.08
CA GLN A 151 24.18 -19.03 -13.34
C GLN A 151 23.72 -19.31 -14.78
N LEU A 152 23.08 -18.34 -15.44
CA LEU A 152 22.68 -18.43 -16.85
C LEU A 152 23.82 -18.09 -17.83
N GLY A 153 25.08 -18.09 -17.37
CA GLY A 153 26.27 -17.86 -18.20
C GLY A 153 26.44 -16.41 -18.63
N GLN A 154 25.91 -15.45 -17.85
CA GLN A 154 26.23 -14.04 -18.03
C GLN A 154 27.46 -13.67 -17.18
N ASP A 155 28.54 -13.29 -17.84
CA ASP A 155 29.80 -12.96 -17.19
C ASP A 155 30.01 -11.45 -17.02
N GLY A 156 30.91 -11.10 -16.09
CA GLY A 156 31.38 -9.73 -15.88
C GLY A 156 30.30 -8.80 -15.31
N SER A 157 30.15 -7.61 -15.90
CA SER A 157 29.20 -6.58 -15.44
C SER A 157 27.78 -6.74 -15.99
N ILE A 158 27.54 -7.71 -16.87
CA ILE A 158 26.23 -7.93 -17.52
C ILE A 158 25.14 -8.29 -16.50
N PRO A 159 25.33 -9.21 -15.52
CA PRO A 159 24.34 -9.48 -14.48
C PRO A 159 23.87 -8.24 -13.72
N LEU A 160 24.79 -7.33 -13.39
CA LEU A 160 24.46 -6.07 -12.70
C LEU A 160 23.71 -5.11 -13.63
N LEU A 161 24.09 -5.03 -14.91
CA LEU A 161 23.35 -4.25 -15.91
C LEU A 161 21.92 -4.75 -16.06
N LEU A 162 21.73 -6.07 -16.19
CA LEU A 162 20.40 -6.67 -16.32
C LEU A 162 19.56 -6.39 -15.07
N ASN A 163 20.15 -6.44 -13.88
CA ASN A 163 19.47 -6.08 -12.65
C ASN A 163 19.08 -4.59 -12.61
N ALA A 164 19.96 -3.68 -13.03
CA ALA A 164 19.64 -2.25 -13.11
C ALA A 164 18.51 -1.94 -14.12
N ILE A 165 18.47 -2.66 -15.24
CA ILE A 165 17.36 -2.58 -16.21
C ILE A 165 16.07 -3.13 -15.59
N TRP A 166 16.15 -4.26 -14.88
CA TRP A 166 15.03 -4.85 -14.15
C TRP A 166 14.43 -3.86 -13.17
N THR A 167 15.26 -3.19 -12.35
CA THR A 167 14.82 -2.17 -11.40
C THR A 167 14.19 -0.96 -12.10
N THR A 168 14.67 -0.61 -13.29
CA THR A 168 14.12 0.50 -14.08
C THR A 168 12.73 0.19 -14.64
N ILE A 169 12.47 -1.06 -15.06
CA ILE A 169 11.14 -1.48 -15.54
C ILE A 169 10.09 -1.31 -14.44
N THR A 170 10.49 -1.49 -13.17
CA THR A 170 9.57 -1.29 -12.04
C THR A 170 9.04 0.14 -11.94
N LEU A 171 9.85 1.14 -12.30
CA LEU A 171 9.43 2.53 -12.34
C LEU A 171 8.37 2.77 -13.42
N PHE A 172 8.57 2.24 -14.62
CA PHE A 172 7.61 2.36 -15.72
C PHE A 172 6.31 1.60 -15.41
N GLY A 173 6.41 0.38 -14.89
CA GLY A 173 5.25 -0.42 -14.51
C GLY A 173 4.40 0.24 -13.42
N ASN A 174 5.02 0.71 -12.35
CA ASN A 174 4.30 1.39 -11.26
C ASN A 174 3.70 2.73 -11.71
N THR A 175 4.35 3.44 -12.63
CA THR A 175 3.79 4.67 -13.22
C THR A 175 2.56 4.33 -14.08
N TRP A 176 2.62 3.27 -14.87
CA TRP A 176 1.45 2.77 -15.60
C TRP A 176 0.31 2.40 -14.66
N THR A 177 0.57 1.61 -13.62
CA THR A 177 -0.47 1.21 -12.66
C THR A 177 -1.13 2.43 -12.01
N ALA A 178 -0.38 3.49 -11.69
CA ALA A 178 -0.92 4.71 -11.12
C ALA A 178 -2.01 5.37 -12.00
N PHE A 179 -1.88 5.32 -13.33
CA PHE A 179 -2.89 5.89 -14.25
C PHE A 179 -4.07 4.95 -14.51
N TYR A 180 -3.86 3.64 -14.43
CA TYR A 180 -4.83 2.65 -14.93
C TYR A 180 -5.52 1.81 -13.84
N VAL A 181 -5.05 1.86 -12.59
CA VAL A 181 -5.64 1.11 -11.46
C VAL A 181 -7.12 1.45 -11.23
N ASP A 182 -7.49 2.71 -11.45
CA ASP A 182 -8.88 3.18 -11.33
C ASP A 182 -9.75 2.77 -12.52
N LYS A 183 -9.15 2.55 -13.69
CA LYS A 183 -9.88 2.19 -14.91
C LYS A 183 -10.23 0.71 -14.98
N TYR A 184 -9.31 -0.19 -14.64
CA TYR A 184 -9.51 -1.64 -14.83
C TYR A 184 -10.01 -2.38 -13.58
N GLY A 185 -9.86 -1.77 -12.40
CA GLY A 185 -10.28 -2.37 -11.13
C GLY A 185 -9.20 -3.24 -10.48
N ARG A 186 -9.24 -3.35 -9.16
CA ARG A 186 -8.12 -3.88 -8.37
C ARG A 186 -8.07 -5.40 -8.44
N ARG A 187 -9.23 -6.07 -8.31
CA ARG A 187 -9.30 -7.54 -8.34
C ARG A 187 -8.80 -8.09 -9.68
N THR A 188 -9.24 -7.46 -10.77
CA THR A 188 -8.85 -7.87 -12.13
C THR A 188 -7.35 -7.72 -12.35
N LEU A 189 -6.76 -6.58 -11.95
CA LEU A 189 -5.32 -6.36 -12.08
C LEU A 189 -4.51 -7.34 -11.22
N ILE A 190 -4.90 -7.55 -9.96
CA ILE A 190 -4.22 -8.51 -9.07
C ILE A 190 -4.26 -9.93 -9.65
N LEU A 191 -5.41 -10.38 -10.17
CA LEU A 191 -5.54 -11.72 -10.77
C LEU A 191 -4.70 -11.86 -12.06
N ILE A 192 -4.74 -10.87 -12.96
CA ILE A 192 -3.93 -10.87 -14.18
C ILE A 192 -2.44 -10.92 -13.84
N GLY A 193 -2.00 -10.09 -12.88
CA GLY A 193 -0.62 -10.06 -12.42
C GLY A 193 -0.20 -11.38 -11.76
N ALA A 194 -1.03 -11.96 -10.90
CA ALA A 194 -0.73 -13.22 -10.23
C ALA A 194 -0.67 -14.39 -11.22
N ILE A 195 -1.61 -14.49 -12.17
CA ILE A 195 -1.59 -15.52 -13.21
C ILE A 195 -0.40 -15.33 -14.15
N GLY A 196 -0.10 -14.09 -14.56
CA GLY A 196 1.03 -13.78 -15.43
C GLY A 196 2.38 -14.13 -14.79
N THR A 197 2.57 -13.75 -13.52
CA THR A 197 3.78 -14.10 -12.74
C THR A 197 3.88 -15.61 -12.50
N PHE A 198 2.77 -16.30 -12.23
CA PHE A 198 2.75 -17.75 -12.09
C PHE A 198 3.12 -18.49 -13.38
N CYS A 199 2.50 -18.14 -14.52
CA CYS A 199 2.79 -18.74 -15.81
C CYS A 199 4.25 -18.51 -16.23
N THR A 200 4.76 -17.29 -16.03
CA THR A 200 6.16 -16.99 -16.34
C THR A 200 7.13 -17.71 -15.40
N CYS A 201 6.78 -17.89 -14.12
CA CYS A 201 7.57 -18.69 -13.18
C CYS A 201 7.62 -20.18 -13.58
N ILE A 202 6.52 -20.75 -14.10
CA ILE A 202 6.53 -22.10 -14.68
C ILE A 202 7.48 -22.18 -15.88
N CYS A 203 7.41 -21.22 -16.80
CA CYS A 203 8.33 -21.17 -17.94
C CYS A 203 9.78 -21.04 -17.48
N LEU A 204 10.05 -20.20 -16.47
CA LEU A 204 11.37 -20.03 -15.88
C LEU A 204 11.88 -21.34 -15.27
N CYS A 205 11.04 -22.05 -14.52
CA CYS A 205 11.35 -23.36 -13.96
C CYS A 205 11.68 -24.38 -15.07
N ALA A 206 10.86 -24.47 -16.10
CA ALA A 206 11.04 -25.43 -17.20
C ALA A 206 12.33 -25.16 -17.98
N LEU A 207 12.60 -23.89 -18.30
CA LEU A 207 13.82 -23.51 -19.01
C LEU A 207 15.07 -23.70 -18.14
N SER A 208 15.00 -23.37 -16.85
CA SER A 208 16.09 -23.62 -15.91
C SER A 208 16.38 -25.12 -15.76
N ALA A 209 15.36 -25.97 -15.75
CA ALA A 209 15.55 -27.42 -15.68
C ALA A 209 16.24 -28.00 -16.91
N VAL A 210 15.99 -27.43 -18.10
CA VAL A 210 16.50 -27.96 -19.37
C VAL A 210 17.86 -27.37 -19.74
N TYR A 211 18.08 -26.08 -19.48
CA TYR A 211 19.19 -25.35 -20.10
C TYR A 211 20.32 -24.94 -19.17
N LEU A 212 20.13 -24.98 -17.85
CA LEU A 212 21.07 -24.40 -16.88
C LEU A 212 22.44 -25.11 -16.88
N ASP A 213 22.47 -26.42 -17.17
CA ASP A 213 23.72 -27.21 -17.31
C ASP A 213 24.15 -27.41 -18.78
N THR A 214 23.56 -26.68 -19.73
CA THR A 214 23.81 -26.87 -21.17
C THR A 214 24.56 -25.70 -21.80
N THR A 215 25.25 -25.93 -22.91
CA THR A 215 25.93 -24.89 -23.70
C THR A 215 24.98 -24.13 -24.64
N ASN A 216 23.67 -24.39 -24.58
CA ASN A 216 22.71 -23.79 -25.51
C ASN A 216 22.44 -22.32 -25.16
N LYS A 217 23.17 -21.42 -25.83
CA LYS A 217 23.05 -19.97 -25.67
C LYS A 217 21.64 -19.43 -25.97
N ALA A 218 20.86 -20.08 -26.83
CA ALA A 218 19.50 -19.63 -27.14
C ALA A 218 18.54 -19.92 -25.97
N GLY A 219 18.65 -21.09 -25.34
CA GLY A 219 17.84 -21.46 -24.16
C GLY A 219 18.14 -20.57 -22.94
N LEU A 220 19.42 -20.26 -22.71
CA LEU A 220 19.83 -19.35 -21.63
C LEU A 220 19.30 -17.92 -21.85
N LYS A 221 19.39 -17.40 -23.08
CA LYS A 221 18.79 -16.09 -23.43
C LYS A 221 17.25 -16.08 -23.28
N ALA A 222 16.58 -17.17 -23.65
CA ALA A 222 15.14 -17.30 -23.42
C ALA A 222 14.80 -17.26 -21.92
N THR A 223 15.62 -17.89 -21.07
CA THR A 223 15.45 -17.87 -19.61
C THR A 223 15.54 -16.43 -19.06
N VAL A 224 16.53 -15.65 -19.52
CA VAL A 224 16.64 -14.22 -19.18
C VAL A 224 15.39 -13.44 -19.63
N PHE A 225 14.89 -13.69 -20.84
CA PHE A 225 13.65 -13.06 -21.32
C PHE A 225 12.46 -13.34 -20.40
N PHE A 226 12.29 -14.58 -19.92
CA PHE A 226 11.20 -14.91 -18.99
C PHE A 226 11.37 -14.25 -17.61
N CYS A 227 12.60 -13.98 -17.13
CA CYS A 227 12.81 -13.13 -15.95
C CYS A 227 12.30 -11.69 -16.17
N PHE A 228 12.51 -11.13 -17.36
CA PHE A 228 12.00 -9.80 -17.72
C PHE A 228 10.48 -9.79 -17.91
N LEU A 229 9.92 -10.85 -18.49
CA LEU A 229 8.48 -11.00 -18.63
C LEU A 229 7.79 -11.17 -17.26
N TYR A 230 8.45 -11.84 -16.31
CA TYR A 230 7.98 -11.94 -14.94
C TYR A 230 7.83 -10.56 -14.28
N ILE A 231 8.86 -9.71 -14.34
CA ILE A 231 8.79 -8.38 -13.71
C ILE A 231 7.79 -7.45 -14.41
N PHE A 232 7.58 -7.63 -15.71
CA PHE A 232 6.50 -6.94 -16.44
C PHE A 232 5.13 -7.24 -15.80
N TRP A 233 4.79 -8.51 -15.59
CA TRP A 233 3.52 -8.87 -14.95
C TRP A 233 3.43 -8.38 -13.50
N TRP A 234 4.53 -8.44 -12.77
CA TRP A 234 4.56 -7.96 -11.38
C TRP A 234 4.32 -6.45 -11.29
N CYS A 235 5.13 -5.63 -11.96
CA CYS A 235 5.09 -4.17 -11.76
C CYS A 235 3.92 -3.47 -12.43
N PHE A 236 3.41 -3.98 -13.56
CA PHE A 236 2.30 -3.32 -14.25
C PHE A 236 0.94 -3.62 -13.62
N PHE A 237 0.81 -4.74 -12.91
CA PHE A 237 -0.49 -5.24 -12.47
C PHE A 237 -0.61 -5.47 -10.96
N LEU A 238 0.45 -5.95 -10.29
CA LEU A 238 0.37 -6.46 -8.93
C LEU A 238 1.02 -5.52 -7.90
N ASP A 239 2.20 -4.98 -8.23
CA ASP A 239 3.05 -4.25 -7.28
C ASP A 239 2.33 -3.10 -6.58
N ALA A 240 1.91 -2.05 -7.27
CA ALA A 240 1.18 -0.95 -6.63
C ALA A 240 -0.26 -1.34 -6.21
N THR A 241 -0.92 -2.18 -6.99
CA THR A 241 -2.34 -2.53 -6.79
C THR A 241 -2.58 -3.21 -5.44
N GLN A 242 -1.66 -4.07 -4.98
CA GLN A 242 -1.83 -4.78 -3.70
C GLN A 242 -1.91 -3.81 -2.50
N TYR A 243 -1.10 -2.76 -2.49
CA TYR A 243 -1.06 -1.79 -1.38
C TYR A 243 -2.30 -0.91 -1.37
N VAL A 244 -2.73 -0.48 -2.57
CA VAL A 244 -3.98 0.26 -2.75
C VAL A 244 -5.15 -0.58 -2.24
N TYR A 245 -5.24 -1.84 -2.68
CA TYR A 245 -6.30 -2.74 -2.28
C TYR A 245 -6.36 -2.95 -0.76
N VAL A 246 -5.22 -3.22 -0.12
CA VAL A 246 -5.16 -3.40 1.34
C VAL A 246 -5.62 -2.14 2.08
N SER A 247 -5.34 -0.94 1.56
CA SER A 247 -5.82 0.30 2.18
C SER A 247 -7.33 0.54 2.02
N GLU A 248 -7.94 -0.01 0.96
CA GLU A 248 -9.36 0.14 0.62
C GLU A 248 -10.27 -0.83 1.40
N ILE A 249 -9.80 -2.04 1.71
CA ILE A 249 -10.64 -3.04 2.40
C ILE A 249 -10.92 -2.71 3.87
N PHE A 250 -10.10 -1.86 4.50
CA PHE A 250 -10.25 -1.52 5.91
C PHE A 250 -11.08 -0.23 6.11
N PRO A 251 -11.96 -0.21 7.14
CA PRO A 251 -12.71 0.98 7.49
C PRO A 251 -11.76 2.05 8.05
N SER A 252 -12.11 3.34 7.88
CA SER A 252 -11.22 4.47 8.17
C SER A 252 -10.55 4.42 9.54
N HIS A 253 -11.31 4.13 10.60
CA HIS A 253 -10.80 4.05 11.98
C HIS A 253 -9.83 2.88 12.23
N LEU A 254 -9.93 1.75 11.50
CA LEU A 254 -9.03 0.60 11.63
C LEU A 254 -8.00 0.50 10.50
N ARG A 255 -8.02 1.42 9.53
CA ARG A 255 -7.19 1.34 8.32
C ARG A 255 -5.71 1.27 8.65
N SER A 256 -5.23 2.11 9.55
CA SER A 256 -3.81 2.13 9.95
C SER A 256 -3.38 0.80 10.57
N ALA A 257 -4.16 0.27 11.51
CA ALA A 257 -3.89 -1.01 12.16
C ALA A 257 -3.97 -2.21 11.19
N GLY A 258 -4.97 -2.22 10.31
CA GLY A 258 -5.16 -3.27 9.30
C GLY A 258 -4.07 -3.30 8.24
N VAL A 259 -3.68 -2.13 7.73
CA VAL A 259 -2.55 -1.99 6.79
C VAL A 259 -1.25 -2.41 7.47
N ALA A 260 -1.00 -1.98 8.71
CA ALA A 260 0.19 -2.38 9.46
C ALA A 260 0.25 -3.91 9.67
N PHE A 261 -0.86 -4.56 10.01
CA PHE A 261 -0.92 -6.02 10.15
C PHE A 261 -0.65 -6.76 8.83
N SER A 262 -1.20 -6.24 7.73
CA SER A 262 -0.99 -6.81 6.40
C SER A 262 0.47 -6.63 5.93
N LEU A 263 1.09 -5.47 6.20
CA LEU A 263 2.51 -5.22 5.94
C LEU A 263 3.43 -6.06 6.85
N ALA A 264 3.07 -6.29 8.11
CA ALA A 264 3.80 -7.21 8.96
C ALA A 264 3.82 -8.63 8.36
N SER A 265 2.69 -9.07 7.79
CA SER A 265 2.59 -10.36 7.10
C SER A 265 3.43 -10.39 5.81
N PHE A 266 3.47 -9.28 5.07
CA PHE A 266 4.37 -9.10 3.91
C PHE A 266 5.83 -9.33 4.32
N TYR A 267 6.33 -8.56 5.30
CA TYR A 267 7.74 -8.64 5.70
C TYR A 267 8.12 -9.97 6.31
N LEU A 268 7.21 -10.60 7.07
CA LEU A 268 7.41 -11.95 7.59
C LEU A 268 7.61 -12.96 6.46
N ALA A 269 6.76 -12.90 5.42
CA ALA A 269 6.88 -13.79 4.26
C ALA A 269 8.14 -13.49 3.45
N SER A 270 8.50 -12.22 3.28
CA SER A 270 9.74 -11.81 2.63
C SER A 270 10.96 -12.40 3.34
N GLU A 271 11.03 -12.33 4.68
CA GLU A 271 12.14 -12.85 5.47
C GLU A 271 12.28 -14.37 5.34
N VAL A 272 11.16 -15.10 5.46
CA VAL A 272 11.13 -16.56 5.25
C VAL A 272 11.63 -16.91 3.86
N THR A 273 11.19 -16.19 2.84
CA THR A 273 11.56 -16.50 1.46
C THR A 273 13.02 -16.15 1.17
N LEU A 274 13.52 -15.00 1.66
CA LEU A 274 14.90 -14.55 1.42
C LEU A 274 15.94 -15.40 2.15
N SER A 275 15.67 -15.80 3.39
CA SER A 275 16.60 -16.61 4.20
C SER A 275 16.71 -18.04 3.68
N VAL A 276 15.61 -18.62 3.20
CA VAL A 276 15.58 -20.00 2.68
C VAL A 276 16.03 -20.09 1.23
N ALA A 277 15.83 -19.05 0.41
CA ALA A 277 16.17 -19.05 -1.01
C ALA A 277 17.61 -19.50 -1.34
N PRO A 278 18.69 -18.96 -0.75
CA PRO A 278 20.05 -19.34 -1.15
C PRO A 278 20.37 -20.79 -0.76
N ILE A 279 19.90 -21.24 0.40
CA ILE A 279 20.05 -22.63 0.86
C ILE A 279 19.31 -23.58 -0.10
N ALA A 280 18.12 -23.20 -0.54
CA ALA A 280 17.34 -23.99 -1.48
C ALA A 280 17.95 -23.96 -2.89
N MET A 281 18.45 -22.82 -3.36
CA MET A 281 19.12 -22.73 -4.66
C MET A 281 20.37 -23.62 -4.72
N ASP A 282 21.15 -23.70 -3.63
CA ASP A 282 22.34 -24.55 -3.55
C ASP A 282 21.99 -26.05 -3.44
N SER A 283 20.98 -26.40 -2.62
CA SER A 283 20.65 -27.80 -2.34
C SER A 283 19.76 -28.48 -3.39
N ILE A 284 18.80 -27.76 -3.96
CA ILE A 284 17.78 -28.32 -4.87
C ILE A 284 17.79 -27.70 -6.27
N GLY A 285 18.64 -26.70 -6.52
CA GLY A 285 18.86 -26.09 -7.83
C GLY A 285 17.56 -25.58 -8.46
N TRP A 286 17.29 -25.99 -9.71
CA TRP A 286 16.08 -25.57 -10.43
C TRP A 286 14.76 -26.01 -9.76
N LYS A 287 14.78 -27.05 -8.92
CA LYS A 287 13.57 -27.52 -8.23
C LYS A 287 13.05 -26.50 -7.20
N PHE A 288 13.88 -25.55 -6.80
CA PHE A 288 13.47 -24.44 -5.93
C PHE A 288 12.27 -23.66 -6.51
N TYR A 289 12.21 -23.48 -7.84
CA TYR A 289 11.07 -22.81 -8.47
C TYR A 289 9.74 -23.54 -8.22
N LEU A 290 9.74 -24.88 -8.04
CA LEU A 290 8.53 -25.63 -7.69
C LEU A 290 8.01 -25.28 -6.30
N VAL A 291 8.90 -24.95 -5.35
CA VAL A 291 8.56 -24.49 -4.00
C VAL A 291 7.84 -23.13 -4.04
N LEU A 292 8.04 -22.33 -5.09
CA LEU A 292 7.31 -21.08 -5.33
C LEU A 292 6.00 -21.33 -6.11
N ILE A 293 6.04 -22.18 -7.14
CA ILE A 293 4.90 -22.46 -8.02
C ILE A 293 3.75 -23.15 -7.24
N CYS A 294 4.04 -24.17 -6.44
CA CYS A 294 2.97 -24.92 -5.76
C CYS A 294 2.13 -24.05 -4.80
N PRO A 295 2.72 -23.25 -3.89
CA PRO A 295 1.95 -22.32 -3.05
C PRO A 295 1.28 -21.20 -3.86
N SER A 296 1.92 -20.71 -4.92
CA SER A 296 1.35 -19.70 -5.82
C SER A 296 0.04 -20.15 -6.47
N PHE A 297 -0.08 -21.43 -6.82
CA PHE A 297 -1.31 -21.99 -7.37
C PHE A 297 -2.48 -21.89 -6.37
N PHE A 298 -2.26 -22.32 -5.12
CA PHE A 298 -3.28 -22.20 -4.07
C PHE A 298 -3.61 -20.74 -3.74
N PHE A 299 -2.60 -19.86 -3.79
CA PHE A 299 -2.80 -18.43 -3.61
C PHE A 299 -3.69 -17.84 -4.71
N ILE A 300 -3.48 -18.19 -5.98
CA ILE A 300 -4.34 -17.72 -7.08
C ILE A 300 -5.78 -18.20 -6.93
N ILE A 301 -5.99 -19.46 -6.50
CA ILE A 301 -7.33 -19.97 -6.20
C ILE A 301 -7.98 -19.14 -5.09
N PHE A 302 -7.23 -18.85 -4.02
CA PHE A 302 -7.71 -18.01 -2.93
C PHE A 302 -8.10 -16.62 -3.42
N LEU A 303 -7.27 -15.97 -4.24
CA LEU A 303 -7.57 -14.66 -4.83
C LEU A 303 -8.84 -14.71 -5.67
N PHE A 304 -9.03 -15.76 -6.47
CA PHE A 304 -10.21 -15.89 -7.31
C PHE A 304 -11.50 -16.00 -6.48
N MET A 305 -11.47 -16.80 -5.41
CA MET A 305 -12.64 -17.09 -4.58
C MET A 305 -12.98 -16.00 -3.57
N TYR A 306 -11.99 -15.38 -2.93
CA TYR A 306 -12.20 -14.57 -1.72
C TYR A 306 -11.92 -13.08 -1.90
N LEU A 307 -11.32 -12.64 -3.01
CA LEU A 307 -10.98 -11.24 -3.24
C LEU A 307 -12.18 -10.48 -3.84
N PRO A 308 -12.92 -9.64 -3.09
CA PRO A 308 -13.96 -8.79 -3.68
C PRO A 308 -13.36 -7.67 -4.53
N GLU A 309 -14.11 -7.18 -5.52
CA GLU A 309 -13.77 -5.99 -6.29
C GLU A 309 -14.09 -4.71 -5.49
N THR A 310 -13.13 -3.80 -5.41
CA THR A 310 -13.22 -2.53 -4.68
C THR A 310 -13.42 -1.32 -5.60
N LYS A 311 -13.28 -1.49 -6.92
CA LYS A 311 -13.41 -0.40 -7.89
C LYS A 311 -14.74 0.34 -7.78
N GLY A 312 -14.65 1.66 -7.62
CA GLY A 312 -15.80 2.58 -7.69
C GLY A 312 -16.79 2.40 -6.55
N ARG A 313 -16.41 1.70 -5.48
CA ARG A 313 -17.24 1.49 -4.30
C ARG A 313 -16.87 2.44 -3.19
N THR A 314 -17.87 2.92 -2.46
CA THR A 314 -17.61 3.67 -1.23
C THR A 314 -17.09 2.73 -0.14
N LEU A 315 -16.42 3.28 0.88
CA LEU A 315 -15.93 2.50 2.03
C LEU A 315 -17.07 1.75 2.74
N GLU A 316 -18.28 2.30 2.70
CA GLU A 316 -19.49 1.71 3.30
C GLU A 316 -20.02 0.54 2.47
N GLU A 317 -19.98 0.63 1.13
CA GLU A 317 -20.29 -0.48 0.23
C GLU A 317 -19.25 -1.60 0.30
N ILE A 318 -17.99 -1.26 0.60
CA ILE A 318 -16.98 -2.26 0.95
C ILE A 318 -17.32 -2.87 2.31
N GLY A 319 -17.82 -2.08 3.26
CA GLY A 319 -18.56 -2.52 4.46
C GLY A 319 -19.42 -3.77 4.26
N THR A 320 -20.40 -3.63 3.37
CA THR A 320 -21.43 -4.65 3.13
C THR A 320 -20.88 -5.93 2.52
N LEU A 321 -19.86 -5.84 1.65
CA LEU A 321 -19.18 -7.00 1.04
C LEU A 321 -18.55 -7.96 2.09
N PHE A 322 -18.10 -7.41 3.22
CA PHE A 322 -17.50 -8.20 4.30
C PHE A 322 -18.52 -8.63 5.37
N GLY A 323 -19.77 -8.19 5.25
CA GLY A 323 -20.87 -8.54 6.15
C GLY A 323 -20.99 -7.62 7.36
N ASP A 324 -20.50 -6.38 7.28
CA ASP A 324 -20.79 -5.37 8.30
C ASP A 324 -22.30 -5.10 8.35
N LYS A 325 -22.89 -5.29 9.52
CA LYS A 325 -24.25 -4.82 9.83
C LYS A 325 -24.12 -3.43 10.46
N ASN A 326 -23.97 -2.36 9.67
CA ASN A 326 -23.98 -0.99 10.20
C ASN A 326 -24.73 -0.02 9.27
N VAL A 327 -25.56 0.81 9.89
CA VAL A 327 -26.38 2.01 9.55
C VAL A 327 -26.53 2.47 8.08
N ALA A 328 -25.56 2.29 7.19
CA ALA A 328 -25.63 2.75 5.79
C ALA A 328 -26.73 2.07 4.95
N ASN A 329 -27.22 0.90 5.38
CA ASN A 329 -28.43 0.27 4.83
C ASN A 329 -29.69 1.14 5.03
N GLN A 330 -29.72 2.01 6.05
CA GLN A 330 -30.76 3.03 6.15
C GLN A 330 -30.49 4.11 5.09
N TRP A 331 -29.36 4.81 5.11
CA TRP A 331 -29.20 6.00 4.25
C TRP A 331 -29.34 5.77 2.74
N TYR A 332 -28.77 4.70 2.19
CA TYR A 332 -28.78 4.46 0.73
C TYR A 332 -29.95 3.60 0.23
N GLY A 333 -30.66 2.90 1.13
CA GLY A 333 -31.83 2.08 0.82
C GLY A 333 -33.18 2.78 1.04
N LEU A 334 -33.18 3.95 1.67
CA LEU A 334 -34.38 4.77 1.92
C LEU A 334 -34.87 5.45 0.63
N ALA A 335 -36.19 5.51 0.46
CA ALA A 335 -36.82 6.28 -0.60
C ALA A 335 -36.45 7.77 -0.47
N GLU A 336 -36.46 8.52 -1.57
CA GLU A 336 -36.05 9.94 -1.61
C GLU A 336 -36.83 10.81 -0.60
N GLU A 337 -38.07 10.41 -0.29
CA GLU A 337 -38.91 11.02 0.74
C GLU A 337 -38.37 10.81 2.18
N GLU A 338 -37.88 9.62 2.50
CA GLU A 338 -37.31 9.32 3.82
C GLU A 338 -35.95 10.00 4.03
N LYS A 339 -35.17 10.17 2.96
CA LYS A 339 -33.93 10.98 2.98
C LYS A 339 -34.21 12.45 3.31
N ASN A 340 -35.29 13.01 2.76
CA ASN A 340 -35.70 14.38 3.04
C ASN A 340 -36.21 14.54 4.49
N VAL A 341 -36.93 13.55 5.03
CA VAL A 341 -37.37 13.57 6.44
C VAL A 341 -36.19 13.51 7.41
N ILE A 342 -35.18 12.69 7.13
CA ILE A 342 -33.97 12.61 7.97
C ILE A 342 -33.11 13.87 7.82
N TYR A 343 -33.03 14.45 6.62
CA TYR A 343 -32.38 15.74 6.40
C TYR A 343 -33.07 16.87 7.16
N ASP A 344 -34.41 16.94 7.11
CA ASP A 344 -35.19 17.92 7.86
C ASP A 344 -35.11 17.71 9.39
N GLN A 345 -35.02 16.45 9.85
CA GLN A 345 -34.74 16.14 11.26
C GLN A 345 -33.34 16.61 11.69
N ALA A 346 -32.32 16.37 10.88
CA ALA A 346 -30.96 16.84 11.17
C ALA A 346 -30.86 18.37 11.18
N VAL A 347 -31.55 19.05 10.25
CA VAL A 347 -31.60 20.52 10.18
C VAL A 347 -32.43 21.12 11.32
N SER A 348 -33.45 20.42 11.82
CA SER A 348 -34.24 20.86 12.97
C SER A 348 -33.54 20.62 14.30
N ASP A 349 -32.76 19.54 14.45
CA ASP A 349 -31.91 19.31 15.62
C ASP A 349 -30.76 20.34 15.69
N GLU A 350 -30.13 20.70 14.56
CA GLU A 350 -29.14 21.80 14.53
C GLU A 350 -29.76 23.17 14.90
N LYS A 351 -31.03 23.41 14.53
CA LYS A 351 -31.75 24.61 14.95
C LYS A 351 -32.21 24.54 16.42
N GLY A 352 -32.53 23.36 16.94
CA GLY A 352 -32.90 23.15 18.35
C GLY A 352 -31.72 23.37 19.29
N ASP A 353 -30.54 22.92 18.91
CA ASP A 353 -29.29 23.15 19.65
C ASP A 353 -28.81 24.60 19.54
N ALA A 354 -29.08 25.29 18.42
CA ALA A 354 -28.82 26.71 18.28
C ALA A 354 -29.80 27.60 19.10
N VAL A 355 -31.04 27.16 19.29
CA VAL A 355 -32.04 27.89 20.10
C VAL A 355 -31.83 27.67 21.61
N THR A 356 -31.38 26.49 22.03
CA THR A 356 -31.06 26.22 23.44
C THR A 356 -29.74 26.85 23.90
N ALA A 357 -28.79 27.09 22.98
CA ALA A 357 -27.57 27.86 23.28
C ALA A 357 -27.80 29.38 23.39
N GLY A 358 -29.00 29.88 23.06
CA GLY A 358 -29.33 31.32 23.04
C GLY A 358 -30.21 31.83 24.20
N HIS A 359 -30.57 31.00 25.18
CA HIS A 359 -31.48 31.42 26.26
C HIS A 359 -31.06 30.91 27.64
N THR A 360 -29.85 31.28 28.07
CA THR A 360 -29.45 31.22 29.49
C THR A 360 -28.96 32.58 29.96
N GLU A 361 -29.85 33.58 29.97
CA GLU A 361 -29.74 34.72 30.88
C GLU A 361 -31.14 35.11 31.41
N ASN A 362 -31.31 34.87 32.72
CA ASN A 362 -32.11 35.60 33.71
C ASN A 362 -33.64 35.72 33.55
N ILE A 363 -34.39 34.85 34.27
CA ILE A 363 -35.61 35.19 35.03
C ILE A 363 -35.67 34.19 36.21
N GLU A 364 -35.14 34.53 37.39
CA GLU A 364 -35.82 35.07 38.59
C GLU A 364 -36.89 34.17 39.24
N ASP A 365 -36.56 33.76 40.48
CA ASP A 365 -37.38 33.41 41.64
C ASP A 365 -38.89 33.56 41.54
N ILE A 366 -39.65 32.45 41.72
CA ILE A 366 -40.93 32.45 42.48
C ILE A 366 -41.15 31.10 43.20
N GLY A 367 -40.92 31.12 44.51
CA GLY A 367 -41.74 30.55 45.60
C GLY A 367 -42.38 29.16 45.47
N VAL A 368 -41.88 28.21 46.27
CA VAL A 368 -42.64 27.06 46.76
C VAL A 368 -42.99 27.32 48.23
N GLU A 369 -44.26 27.61 48.51
CA GLU A 369 -44.85 27.63 49.85
C GLU A 369 -45.86 26.47 49.98
N GLU A 370 -46.00 26.01 51.23
CA GLU A 370 -46.45 24.70 51.71
C GLU A 370 -47.95 24.36 51.60
N SER A 371 -48.27 23.07 51.72
CA SER A 371 -49.26 22.46 52.66
C SER A 371 -49.57 21.02 52.22
N ALA A 372 -49.70 19.99 53.06
CA ALA A 372 -49.65 19.78 54.50
C ALA A 372 -49.34 18.29 54.76
#